data_AF-A0A7C5I5M9-F1
#
_entry.id   AF-A0A7C5I5M9-F1
#
_cell.length_a   1.000
_cell.length_b   1.000
_cell.length_c   1.000
_cell.angle_alpha   90.00
_cell.angle_beta   90.00
_cell.angle_gamma   90.00
#
_symmetry.space_group_name_H-M   'P 1'
#
loop_
_entity.id
_entity.type
_entity.pdbx_description
1 polymer ?
#
loop_
_entity_poly.entity_id
_entity_poly.type
_entity_poly.pdbx_seq_one_letter_code
_entity_poly.pdbx_strand_id
1 'polypeptide(L)'
;MGETLLGISSEYLYIHGKKPKLVEDIHSPHFLVFSRNETIEADRKRLIDAWKKSQDTPLRHIKDVGEIERFRSFWDFGKEIKAFRVFVDRSFLVPEVSDHIFFNLNLYTAEHDIPYHQRVLIDLAVEDKAWILDTEGIKKKLRVLVYDIETTEFEEGRTDLPIDILGFSSFDVSIESEKNLDREEFNFEIKDIPSSWRDCEVIQFVSRNEDEEIDNLLNFCNMVRQHDIISGHNIVGFDNRQIHGRVEKILRERTDSLSKEQIELFKEFLNQYSRKDRSFHFGVGSEIINLYPSTFDTYLGVRKFYPYLDDFGLKSVAPFLGVKIEGRVYLMPSQIRIDDRTLKYNK
;
A
#
# COMPACT_ATOMS: atom_id res chain seq x y z
N MET A 1 8.75 -1.66 -23.37
CA MET A 1 8.23 -0.55 -22.54
C MET A 1 7.70 -1.18 -21.29
N GLY A 2 8.45 -1.03 -20.22
CA GLY A 2 8.10 -1.44 -18.88
C GLY A 2 6.84 -0.73 -18.39
N GLU A 3 6.14 -1.42 -17.52
CA GLU A 3 4.92 -0.94 -16.93
C GLU A 3 5.26 -0.10 -15.69
N THR A 4 4.80 1.15 -15.63
CA THR A 4 5.04 1.99 -14.45
C THR A 4 4.20 1.49 -13.28
N LEU A 5 4.86 0.87 -12.29
CA LEU A 5 4.24 0.42 -11.05
C LEU A 5 4.00 1.63 -10.15
N LEU A 6 2.75 1.90 -9.79
CA LEU A 6 2.39 2.96 -8.85
C LEU A 6 2.55 2.47 -7.41
N GLY A 7 2.08 1.26 -7.13
CA GLY A 7 2.19 0.65 -5.81
C GLY A 7 1.86 -0.83 -5.83
N ILE A 8 1.92 -1.45 -4.67
CA ILE A 8 1.70 -2.89 -4.47
C ILE A 8 1.09 -3.12 -3.09
N SER A 9 0.11 -4.02 -3.01
CA SER A 9 -0.39 -4.61 -1.78
C SER A 9 0.11 -6.07 -1.68
N SER A 10 -0.27 -6.82 -0.63
CA SER A 10 0.08 -8.24 -0.55
C SER A 10 -0.56 -9.08 -1.66
N GLU A 11 -1.63 -8.57 -2.27
CA GLU A 11 -2.47 -9.31 -3.21
C GLU A 11 -2.46 -8.69 -4.61
N TYR A 12 -2.27 -7.37 -4.73
CA TYR A 12 -2.42 -6.65 -6.00
C TYR A 12 -1.21 -5.79 -6.35
N LEU A 13 -0.92 -5.71 -7.65
CA LEU A 13 -0.03 -4.74 -8.29
C LEU A 13 -0.89 -3.66 -8.93
N TYR A 14 -0.52 -2.40 -8.71
CA TYR A 14 -1.23 -1.25 -9.28
C TYR A 14 -0.33 -0.61 -10.33
N ILE A 15 -0.59 -0.96 -11.59
CA ILE A 15 0.14 -0.44 -12.74
C ILE A 15 -0.62 0.75 -13.32
N HIS A 16 0.12 1.81 -13.65
CA HIS A 16 -0.45 3.04 -14.20
C HIS A 16 -1.30 2.77 -15.44
N GLY A 17 -2.54 3.26 -15.43
CA GLY A 17 -3.50 3.11 -16.53
C GLY A 17 -4.08 1.70 -16.70
N LYS A 18 -3.87 0.80 -15.73
CA LYS A 18 -4.38 -0.57 -15.75
C LYS A 18 -5.20 -0.88 -14.51
N LYS A 19 -6.06 -1.90 -14.62
CA LYS A 19 -6.76 -2.47 -13.47
C LYS A 19 -5.77 -3.16 -12.53
N PRO A 20 -6.05 -3.22 -11.21
CA PRO A 20 -5.25 -4.00 -10.27
C PRO A 20 -5.05 -5.43 -10.78
N LYS A 21 -3.81 -5.92 -10.71
CA LYS A 21 -3.43 -7.27 -11.14
C LYS A 21 -3.04 -8.11 -9.94
N LEU A 22 -3.47 -9.36 -9.85
CA LEU A 22 -3.07 -10.22 -8.75
C LEU A 22 -1.57 -10.49 -8.78
N VAL A 23 -0.93 -10.37 -7.62
CA VAL A 23 0.49 -10.69 -7.43
C VAL A 23 0.75 -12.16 -7.74
N GLU A 24 -0.18 -13.06 -7.34
CA GLU A 24 -0.05 -14.50 -7.54
C GLU A 24 -0.03 -14.93 -9.03
N ASP A 25 -0.50 -14.07 -9.94
CA ASP A 25 -0.45 -14.33 -11.38
C ASP A 25 0.96 -14.24 -11.97
N ILE A 26 1.88 -13.53 -11.30
CA ILE A 26 3.23 -13.28 -11.83
C ILE A 26 4.37 -13.58 -10.86
N HIS A 27 4.05 -13.83 -9.59
CA HIS A 27 5.02 -14.04 -8.55
C HIS A 27 4.51 -15.09 -7.55
N SER A 28 5.41 -15.87 -6.96
CA SER A 28 5.08 -16.83 -5.91
C SER A 28 6.03 -16.67 -4.73
N PRO A 29 5.55 -16.73 -3.47
CA PRO A 29 6.41 -16.72 -2.28
C PRO A 29 7.46 -17.82 -2.38
N HIS A 30 8.70 -17.49 -2.06
CA HIS A 30 9.78 -18.45 -2.09
C HIS A 30 10.92 -18.11 -1.14
N PHE A 31 11.77 -19.10 -0.91
CA PHE A 31 13.00 -19.01 -0.13
C PHE A 31 14.07 -19.94 -0.74
N LEU A 32 15.31 -19.79 -0.31
CA LEU A 32 16.44 -20.57 -0.81
C LEU A 32 16.70 -21.79 0.07
N VAL A 33 17.08 -22.90 -0.57
CA VAL A 33 17.52 -24.14 0.08
C VAL A 33 18.88 -24.56 -0.45
N PHE A 34 19.79 -24.95 0.45
CA PHE A 34 21.12 -25.42 0.09
C PHE A 34 21.60 -26.55 1.01
N SER A 35 22.58 -27.32 0.51
CA SER A 35 23.07 -28.52 1.17
C SER A 35 23.87 -28.26 2.43
N ARG A 36 23.72 -29.17 3.42
CA ARG A 36 24.59 -29.24 4.60
C ARG A 36 25.77 -30.17 4.40
N ASN A 37 25.47 -31.40 3.99
CA ASN A 37 26.41 -32.53 4.07
C ASN A 37 26.53 -33.30 2.74
N GLU A 38 25.47 -33.34 1.93
CA GLU A 38 25.46 -34.04 0.64
C GLU A 38 25.68 -33.08 -0.54
N THR A 39 25.71 -33.64 -1.76
CA THR A 39 25.64 -32.83 -2.98
C THR A 39 24.26 -32.22 -3.14
N ILE A 40 24.18 -30.97 -3.61
CA ILE A 40 22.93 -30.23 -3.83
C ILE A 40 21.94 -30.96 -4.75
N GLU A 41 22.45 -31.74 -5.70
CA GLU A 41 21.66 -32.55 -6.61
C GLU A 41 20.90 -33.68 -5.87
N ALA A 42 21.58 -34.35 -4.93
CA ALA A 42 20.99 -35.41 -4.10
C ALA A 42 19.98 -34.83 -3.10
N ASP A 43 20.33 -33.73 -2.44
CA ASP A 43 19.46 -33.05 -1.48
C ASP A 43 18.20 -32.49 -2.13
N ARG A 44 18.31 -31.88 -3.33
CA ARG A 44 17.16 -31.42 -4.11
C ARG A 44 16.24 -32.59 -4.46
N LYS A 45 16.80 -33.69 -4.94
CA LYS A 45 16.01 -34.89 -5.27
C LYS A 45 15.29 -35.45 -4.03
N ARG A 46 15.98 -35.50 -2.89
CA ARG A 46 15.42 -35.97 -1.62
C ARG A 46 14.25 -35.10 -1.16
N LEU A 47 14.35 -33.77 -1.28
CA LEU A 47 13.23 -32.86 -1.01
C LEU A 47 12.05 -33.12 -1.96
N ILE A 48 12.29 -33.23 -3.27
CA ILE A 48 11.23 -33.48 -4.26
C ILE A 48 10.52 -34.80 -3.98
N ASP A 49 11.26 -35.85 -3.66
CA ASP A 49 10.69 -37.17 -3.34
C ASP A 49 9.89 -37.13 -2.03
N ALA A 50 10.32 -36.35 -1.03
CA ALA A 50 9.57 -36.12 0.20
C ALA A 50 8.29 -35.33 -0.07
N TRP A 51 8.38 -34.22 -0.80
CA TRP A 51 7.24 -33.38 -1.17
C TRP A 51 6.16 -34.18 -1.92
N LYS A 52 6.52 -34.99 -2.91
CA LYS A 52 5.57 -35.84 -3.67
C LYS A 52 4.83 -36.87 -2.83
N LYS A 53 5.36 -37.25 -1.67
CA LYS A 53 4.76 -38.22 -0.74
C LYS A 53 4.05 -37.54 0.44
N SER A 54 4.06 -36.22 0.49
CA SER A 54 3.60 -35.45 1.65
C SER A 54 2.13 -35.08 1.54
N GLN A 55 1.27 -35.74 2.33
CA GLN A 55 -0.12 -35.31 2.55
C GLN A 55 -0.32 -34.64 3.91
N ASP A 56 0.47 -35.04 4.92
CA ASP A 56 0.30 -34.63 6.32
C ASP A 56 1.46 -33.81 6.89
N THR A 57 2.37 -33.32 6.05
CA THR A 57 3.49 -32.46 6.46
C THR A 57 3.34 -31.06 5.87
N PRO A 58 4.03 -30.04 6.44
CA PRO A 58 4.07 -28.70 5.85
C PRO A 58 4.50 -28.68 4.38
N LEU A 59 5.26 -29.69 3.92
CA LEU A 59 5.69 -29.80 2.52
C LEU A 59 4.54 -29.84 1.51
N ARG A 60 3.31 -30.20 1.93
CA ARG A 60 2.13 -30.16 1.04
C ARG A 60 1.82 -28.75 0.49
N HIS A 61 2.35 -27.71 1.13
CA HIS A 61 2.18 -26.32 0.74
C HIS A 61 3.26 -25.82 -0.24
N ILE A 62 4.22 -26.68 -0.60
CA ILE A 62 5.16 -26.38 -1.68
C ILE A 62 4.38 -26.43 -2.99
N LYS A 63 4.51 -25.35 -3.76
CA LYS A 63 3.96 -25.20 -5.11
C LYS A 63 4.92 -25.74 -6.17
N ASP A 64 6.21 -25.43 -6.02
CA ASP A 64 7.25 -25.85 -6.94
C ASP A 64 8.66 -25.85 -6.29
N VAL A 65 9.60 -26.57 -6.90
CA VAL A 65 11.02 -26.58 -6.52
C VAL A 65 11.86 -26.20 -7.74
N GLY A 66 12.44 -25.01 -7.70
CA GLY A 66 13.21 -24.42 -8.79
C GLY A 66 14.50 -25.18 -9.13
N GLU A 67 15.17 -24.73 -10.18
CA GLU A 67 16.46 -25.30 -10.61
C GLU A 67 17.60 -24.97 -9.64
N ILE A 68 18.73 -25.67 -9.80
CA ILE A 68 19.93 -25.38 -9.02
C ILE A 68 20.67 -24.23 -9.68
N GLU A 69 20.84 -23.15 -8.92
CA GLU A 69 21.46 -21.91 -9.34
C GLU A 69 22.70 -21.63 -8.48
N ARG A 70 23.57 -20.73 -8.95
CA ARG A 70 24.76 -20.28 -8.24
C ARG A 70 24.50 -18.89 -7.68
N PHE A 71 24.69 -18.76 -6.37
CA PHE A 71 24.55 -17.50 -5.64
C PHE A 71 25.91 -17.09 -5.08
N ARG A 72 26.24 -15.81 -5.18
CA ARG A 72 27.39 -15.25 -4.46
C ARG A 72 26.99 -15.05 -3.00
N SER A 73 27.84 -15.48 -2.08
CA SER A 73 27.59 -15.27 -0.65
C SER A 73 27.60 -13.77 -0.32
N PHE A 74 26.58 -13.34 0.42
CA PHE A 74 26.46 -11.95 0.89
C PHE A 74 27.49 -11.60 1.98
N TRP A 75 28.02 -12.61 2.68
CA TRP A 75 29.00 -12.45 3.77
C TRP A 75 30.44 -12.70 3.31
N ASP A 76 30.62 -13.59 2.34
CA ASP A 76 31.93 -13.97 1.80
C ASP A 76 31.93 -13.77 0.29
N PHE A 77 32.36 -12.59 -0.16
CA PHE A 77 32.32 -12.20 -1.55
C PHE A 77 33.20 -13.06 -2.48
N GLY A 78 34.11 -13.89 -1.95
CA GLY A 78 34.89 -14.84 -2.74
C GLY A 78 34.20 -16.19 -2.94
N LYS A 79 33.08 -16.42 -2.25
CA LYS A 79 32.40 -17.72 -2.20
C LYS A 79 31.13 -17.72 -3.04
N GLU A 80 31.00 -18.76 -3.88
CA GLU A 80 29.75 -19.13 -4.53
C GLU A 80 29.12 -20.33 -3.83
N ILE A 81 27.79 -20.33 -3.71
CA ILE A 81 27.00 -21.39 -3.12
C ILE A 81 25.99 -21.85 -4.16
N LYS A 82 25.85 -23.17 -4.34
CA LYS A 82 24.75 -23.72 -5.11
C LYS A 82 23.52 -23.83 -4.20
N ALA A 83 22.40 -23.28 -4.65
CA ALA A 83 21.12 -23.35 -3.96
C ALA A 83 19.99 -23.50 -4.98
N PHE A 84 18.78 -23.79 -4.53
CA PHE A 84 17.58 -23.76 -5.37
C PHE A 84 16.43 -23.11 -4.60
N ARG A 85 15.49 -22.52 -5.34
CA ARG A 85 14.29 -21.91 -4.76
C ARG A 85 13.24 -22.95 -4.43
N VAL A 86 12.54 -22.77 -3.32
CA VAL A 86 11.31 -23.50 -2.99
C VAL A 86 10.15 -22.51 -2.98
N PHE A 87 9.17 -22.74 -3.85
CA PHE A 87 7.98 -21.90 -3.99
C PHE A 87 6.84 -22.45 -3.14
N VAL A 88 6.10 -21.58 -2.47
CA VAL A 88 5.05 -21.92 -1.50
C VAL A 88 3.73 -21.28 -1.91
N ASP A 89 2.60 -21.94 -1.64
CA ASP A 89 1.27 -21.47 -2.07
C ASP A 89 0.87 -20.11 -1.47
N ARG A 90 1.25 -19.86 -0.23
CA ARG A 90 0.89 -18.64 0.53
C ARG A 90 2.10 -18.15 1.33
N SER A 91 2.28 -16.82 1.37
CA SER A 91 3.46 -16.20 1.98
C SER A 91 3.63 -16.49 3.46
N PHE A 92 2.53 -16.53 4.23
CA PHE A 92 2.58 -16.80 5.67
C PHE A 92 2.97 -18.26 6.01
N LEU A 93 2.99 -19.16 5.01
CA LEU A 93 3.42 -20.55 5.18
C LEU A 93 4.93 -20.72 4.97
N VAL A 94 5.63 -19.71 4.44
CA VAL A 94 7.08 -19.79 4.18
C VAL A 94 7.88 -20.18 5.43
N PRO A 95 7.65 -19.60 6.63
CA PRO A 95 8.37 -20.00 7.84
C PRO A 95 8.14 -21.47 8.20
N GLU A 96 6.89 -21.94 8.18
CA GLU A 96 6.54 -23.32 8.54
C GLU A 96 7.16 -24.35 7.59
N VAL A 97 7.09 -24.09 6.28
CA VAL A 97 7.68 -24.96 5.25
C VAL A 97 9.21 -24.97 5.39
N SER A 98 9.82 -23.80 5.57
CA SER A 98 11.26 -23.67 5.73
C SER A 98 11.76 -24.41 6.98
N ASP A 99 11.10 -24.25 8.13
CA ASP A 99 11.47 -24.90 9.37
C ASP A 99 11.43 -26.43 9.23
N HIS A 100 10.39 -26.96 8.59
CA HIS A 100 10.30 -28.40 8.33
C HIS A 100 11.46 -28.89 7.45
N ILE A 101 11.79 -28.16 6.39
CA ILE A 101 12.95 -28.49 5.53
C ILE A 101 14.26 -28.46 6.35
N PHE A 102 14.42 -27.45 7.20
CA PHE A 102 15.63 -27.26 8.00
C PHE A 102 15.82 -28.36 9.06
N PHE A 103 14.79 -28.63 9.86
CA PHE A 103 14.87 -29.52 11.00
C PHE A 103 14.64 -31.00 10.64
N ASN A 104 13.73 -31.29 9.71
CA ASN A 104 13.33 -32.68 9.40
C ASN A 104 14.07 -33.25 8.19
N LEU A 105 14.49 -32.40 7.24
CA LEU A 105 15.27 -32.84 6.08
C LEU A 105 16.76 -32.49 6.21
N ASN A 106 17.18 -31.83 7.29
CA ASN A 106 18.59 -31.47 7.53
C ASN A 106 19.21 -30.70 6.36
N LEU A 107 18.46 -29.74 5.80
CA LEU A 107 18.93 -28.80 4.78
C LEU A 107 19.13 -27.41 5.40
N TYR A 108 19.94 -26.56 4.79
CA TYR A 108 19.95 -25.14 5.15
C TYR A 108 18.90 -24.39 4.34
N THR A 109 18.33 -23.35 4.95
CA THR A 109 17.38 -22.44 4.31
C THR A 109 17.85 -21.00 4.51
N ALA A 110 17.48 -20.11 3.60
CA ALA A 110 17.76 -18.67 3.68
C ALA A 110 16.64 -17.87 3.01
N GLU A 111 16.55 -16.58 3.33
CA GLU A 111 15.58 -15.64 2.73
C GLU A 111 14.09 -15.98 3.01
N HIS A 112 13.83 -16.84 3.98
CA HIS A 112 12.51 -17.26 4.47
C HIS A 112 11.75 -16.21 5.31
N ASP A 113 12.43 -15.13 5.70
CA ASP A 113 12.01 -14.12 6.67
C ASP A 113 11.82 -12.73 6.03
N ILE A 114 11.93 -12.65 4.70
CA ILE A 114 11.68 -11.42 3.95
C ILE A 114 10.17 -11.24 3.79
N PRO A 115 9.60 -10.10 4.25
CA PRO A 115 8.18 -9.80 4.05
C PRO A 115 7.79 -9.92 2.58
N TYR A 116 6.69 -10.63 2.29
CA TYR A 116 6.35 -10.99 0.91
C TYR A 116 6.19 -9.78 -0.03
N HIS A 117 5.67 -8.67 0.49
CA HIS A 117 5.59 -7.42 -0.25
C HIS A 117 6.97 -6.92 -0.71
N GLN A 118 7.99 -7.00 0.15
CA GLN A 118 9.36 -6.60 -0.19
C GLN A 118 10.00 -7.60 -1.16
N ARG A 119 9.77 -8.90 -0.96
CA ARG A 119 10.19 -9.97 -1.86
C ARG A 119 9.72 -9.70 -3.29
N VAL A 120 8.42 -9.48 -3.48
CA VAL A 120 7.83 -9.23 -4.80
C VAL A 120 8.47 -7.99 -5.46
N LEU A 121 8.65 -6.91 -4.70
CA LEU A 121 9.25 -5.68 -5.23
C LEU A 121 10.69 -5.89 -5.70
N ILE A 122 11.51 -6.57 -4.90
CA ILE A 122 12.91 -6.85 -5.25
C ILE A 122 12.98 -7.74 -6.48
N ASP A 123 12.18 -8.80 -6.54
CA ASP A 123 12.25 -9.75 -7.64
C ASP A 123 11.75 -9.15 -8.94
N LEU A 124 10.64 -8.40 -8.91
CA LEU A 124 10.14 -7.68 -10.10
C LEU A 124 11.13 -6.62 -10.61
N ALA A 125 11.85 -5.97 -9.70
CA ALA A 125 12.89 -5.00 -10.02
C ALA A 125 14.10 -5.65 -10.68
N VAL A 126 14.59 -6.77 -10.13
CA VAL A 126 15.76 -7.51 -10.62
C VAL A 126 15.47 -8.18 -11.96
N GLU A 127 14.25 -8.66 -12.17
CA GLU A 127 13.80 -9.25 -13.44
C GLU A 127 13.44 -8.22 -14.51
N ASP A 128 13.65 -6.93 -14.23
CA ASP A 128 13.30 -5.78 -15.09
C ASP A 128 11.82 -5.79 -15.55
N LYS A 129 10.93 -6.33 -14.70
CA LYS A 129 9.49 -6.41 -14.96
C LYS A 129 8.75 -5.16 -14.50
N ALA A 130 9.13 -4.64 -13.35
CA ALA A 130 8.51 -3.45 -12.76
C ALA A 130 9.41 -2.81 -11.70
N TRP A 131 9.37 -1.48 -11.62
CA TRP A 131 9.98 -0.70 -10.54
C TRP A 131 9.03 0.43 -10.15
N ILE A 132 8.96 0.74 -8.85
CA ILE A 132 8.04 1.75 -8.34
C ILE A 132 8.37 3.11 -8.97
N LEU A 133 7.36 3.70 -9.61
CA LEU A 133 7.43 4.99 -10.27
C LEU A 133 8.58 5.09 -11.27
N ASP A 134 9.00 4.00 -11.92
CA ASP A 134 9.90 4.06 -13.07
C ASP A 134 9.10 4.36 -14.34
N THR A 135 9.42 5.47 -15.00
CA THR A 135 8.76 5.87 -16.25
C THR A 135 9.61 5.64 -17.48
N GLU A 136 10.80 5.02 -17.34
CA GLU A 136 11.76 4.80 -18.43
C GLU A 136 12.14 6.11 -19.14
N GLY A 137 12.25 7.22 -18.40
CA GLY A 137 12.54 8.55 -18.94
C GLY A 137 11.38 9.17 -19.72
N ILE A 138 10.20 8.56 -19.72
CA ILE A 138 9.01 9.08 -20.42
C ILE A 138 8.17 9.89 -19.44
N LYS A 139 7.80 11.11 -19.79
CA LYS A 139 6.84 11.91 -19.03
C LYS A 139 5.50 11.17 -18.86
N LYS A 140 5.10 10.91 -17.61
CA LYS A 140 3.80 10.31 -17.24
C LYS A 140 2.98 11.30 -16.43
N LYS A 141 1.70 11.42 -16.78
CA LYS A 141 0.72 12.23 -16.06
C LYS A 141 -0.02 11.35 -15.07
N LEU A 142 0.00 11.71 -13.80
CA LEU A 142 -0.65 11.03 -12.68
C LEU A 142 -1.74 11.93 -12.11
N ARG A 143 -2.89 11.35 -11.75
CA ARG A 143 -3.97 12.09 -11.10
C ARG A 143 -3.88 11.95 -9.58
N VAL A 144 -3.90 13.08 -8.89
CA VAL A 144 -3.77 13.20 -7.43
C VAL A 144 -5.11 13.59 -6.81
N LEU A 145 -5.57 12.81 -5.84
CA LEU A 145 -6.70 13.13 -4.96
C LEU A 145 -6.13 13.62 -3.64
N VAL A 146 -6.40 14.87 -3.27
CA VAL A 146 -6.15 15.37 -1.91
C VAL A 146 -7.49 15.51 -1.22
N TYR A 147 -7.66 14.97 -0.02
CA TYR A 147 -8.93 15.07 0.71
C TYR A 147 -8.76 15.13 2.22
N ASP A 148 -9.85 15.52 2.88
CA ASP A 148 -9.99 15.67 4.33
C ASP A 148 -11.48 15.48 4.71
N ILE A 149 -11.74 14.81 5.84
CA ILE A 149 -13.10 14.59 6.35
C ILE A 149 -13.38 15.34 7.65
N GLU A 150 -14.65 15.69 7.88
CA GLU A 150 -15.12 16.18 9.17
C GLU A 150 -16.27 15.33 9.69
N THR A 151 -16.24 15.09 11.01
CA THR A 151 -17.29 14.38 11.74
C THR A 151 -17.73 15.22 12.94
N THR A 152 -19.04 15.40 13.08
CA THR A 152 -19.69 16.08 14.20
C THR A 152 -19.77 15.17 15.42
N GLU A 153 -19.76 13.86 15.19
CA GLU A 153 -19.58 12.84 16.21
C GLU A 153 -18.09 12.48 16.32
N PHE A 154 -17.58 12.44 17.54
CA PHE A 154 -16.22 11.99 17.82
C PHE A 154 -16.20 11.09 19.05
N GLU A 155 -15.69 9.88 18.86
CA GLU A 155 -15.46 8.91 19.92
C GLU A 155 -14.08 8.26 19.70
N GLU A 156 -13.21 8.33 20.70
CA GLU A 156 -11.84 7.85 20.57
C GLU A 156 -11.80 6.35 20.25
N GLY A 157 -11.02 5.98 19.23
CA GLY A 157 -10.87 4.58 18.80
C GLY A 157 -12.01 4.04 17.93
N ARG A 158 -13.11 4.77 17.79
CA ARG A 158 -14.24 4.38 16.95
C ARG A 158 -14.01 4.82 15.49
N THR A 159 -14.28 3.92 14.54
CA THR A 159 -13.99 4.13 13.10
C THR A 159 -15.21 4.00 12.20
N ASP A 160 -16.41 3.89 12.78
CA ASP A 160 -17.67 3.65 12.07
C ASP A 160 -18.68 4.80 12.25
N LEU A 161 -18.16 5.97 12.61
CA LEU A 161 -18.91 7.20 12.84
C LEU A 161 -19.37 7.80 11.50
N PRO A 162 -20.52 8.49 11.46
CA PRO A 162 -20.96 9.21 10.28
C PRO A 162 -19.93 10.22 9.79
N ILE A 163 -19.76 10.31 8.48
CA ILE A 163 -18.93 11.29 7.81
C ILE A 163 -19.83 12.42 7.31
N ASP A 164 -19.73 13.58 7.95
CA ASP A 164 -20.64 14.71 7.70
C ASP A 164 -20.17 15.56 6.52
N ILE A 165 -18.85 15.77 6.39
CA ILE A 165 -18.25 16.55 5.30
C ILE A 165 -17.06 15.80 4.75
N LEU A 166 -16.96 15.74 3.42
CA LEU A 166 -15.79 15.26 2.70
C LEU A 166 -15.35 16.33 1.72
N GLY A 167 -14.27 17.02 2.05
CA GLY A 167 -13.61 18.00 1.20
C GLY A 167 -12.53 17.33 0.37
N PHE A 168 -12.47 17.64 -0.91
CA PHE A 168 -11.40 17.11 -1.76
C PHE A 168 -11.03 18.07 -2.91
N SER A 169 -9.84 17.85 -3.44
CA SER A 169 -9.36 18.46 -4.67
C SER A 169 -8.71 17.39 -5.54
N SER A 170 -8.91 17.51 -6.85
CA SER A 170 -8.32 16.64 -7.86
C SER A 170 -7.47 17.47 -8.81
N PHE A 171 -6.23 17.07 -9.01
CA PHE A 171 -5.33 17.72 -9.96
C PHE A 171 -4.34 16.71 -10.53
N ASP A 172 -3.68 17.10 -11.62
CA ASP A 172 -2.71 16.25 -12.29
C ASP A 172 -1.28 16.70 -11.99
N VAL A 173 -0.37 15.73 -11.89
CA VAL A 173 1.07 15.92 -11.76
C VAL A 173 1.76 15.13 -12.86
N SER A 174 2.75 15.71 -13.52
CA SER A 174 3.59 14.99 -14.48
C SER A 174 4.93 14.64 -13.84
N ILE A 175 5.32 13.37 -13.94
CA ILE A 175 6.63 12.87 -13.48
C ILE A 175 7.43 12.30 -14.65
N GLU A 176 8.74 12.29 -14.51
CA GLU A 176 9.68 11.58 -15.36
C GLU A 176 10.77 10.99 -14.48
N SER A 177 11.06 9.72 -14.67
CA SER A 177 12.03 9.00 -13.85
C SER A 177 12.64 7.85 -14.62
N GLU A 178 13.83 7.45 -14.21
CA GLU A 178 14.55 6.32 -14.77
C GLU A 178 15.49 5.74 -13.72
N LYS A 179 15.68 4.42 -13.77
CA LYS A 179 16.68 3.71 -12.98
C LYS A 179 17.81 3.18 -13.86
N ASN A 180 19.00 3.09 -13.29
CA ASN A 180 20.11 2.32 -13.85
C ASN A 180 20.72 1.47 -12.73
N LEU A 181 20.37 0.19 -12.68
CA LEU A 181 20.82 -0.72 -11.62
C LEU A 181 22.32 -1.05 -11.72
N ASP A 182 22.90 -1.06 -12.94
CA ASP A 182 24.32 -1.33 -13.14
C ASP A 182 25.22 -0.21 -12.58
N ARG A 183 24.72 1.03 -12.62
CA ARG A 183 25.41 2.22 -12.10
C ARG A 183 24.93 2.67 -10.73
N GLU A 184 23.91 2.00 -10.17
CA GLU A 184 23.22 2.40 -8.95
C GLU A 184 22.65 3.84 -9.01
N GLU A 185 22.18 4.27 -10.19
CA GLU A 185 21.63 5.60 -10.42
C GLU A 185 20.10 5.59 -10.49
N PHE A 186 19.48 6.64 -9.95
CA PHE A 186 18.04 6.86 -10.04
C PHE A 186 17.75 8.35 -10.22
N ASN A 187 17.01 8.66 -11.28
CA ASN A 187 16.55 10.02 -11.58
C ASN A 187 15.04 10.09 -11.37
N PHE A 188 14.56 11.17 -10.75
CA PHE A 188 13.15 11.44 -10.57
C PHE A 188 12.90 12.95 -10.61
N GLU A 189 12.06 13.37 -11.54
CA GLU A 189 11.71 14.76 -11.74
C GLU A 189 10.20 14.95 -11.80
N ILE A 190 9.71 15.97 -11.10
CA ILE A 190 8.34 16.48 -11.28
C ILE A 190 8.40 17.54 -12.37
N LYS A 191 7.76 17.29 -13.50
CA LYS A 191 7.79 18.17 -14.69
C LYS A 191 6.69 19.22 -14.64
N ASP A 192 5.48 18.81 -14.27
CA ASP A 192 4.34 19.72 -14.13
C ASP A 192 3.61 19.44 -12.81
N ILE A 193 3.21 20.51 -12.12
CA ILE A 193 2.36 20.50 -10.93
C ILE A 193 1.62 21.85 -10.88
N PRO A 194 0.42 21.94 -10.30
CA PRO A 194 -0.23 23.24 -10.10
C PRO A 194 0.71 24.22 -9.38
N SER A 195 0.80 25.43 -9.93
CA SER A 195 1.72 26.46 -9.42
C SER A 195 1.28 27.03 -8.07
N SER A 196 -0.02 26.96 -7.79
CA SER A 196 -0.62 27.37 -6.53
C SER A 196 -1.78 26.45 -6.17
N TRP A 197 -1.97 26.23 -4.87
CA TRP A 197 -3.19 25.60 -4.34
C TRP A 197 -4.47 26.39 -4.72
N ARG A 198 -4.34 27.69 -5.01
CA ARG A 198 -5.46 28.55 -5.44
C ARG A 198 -5.99 28.17 -6.82
N ASP A 199 -5.18 27.50 -7.62
CA ASP A 199 -5.54 27.04 -8.96
C ASP A 199 -6.30 25.71 -8.90
N CYS A 200 -6.35 25.07 -7.73
CA CYS A 200 -7.04 23.81 -7.51
C CYS A 200 -8.47 24.06 -7.01
N GLU A 201 -9.46 23.49 -7.70
CA GLU A 201 -10.84 23.51 -7.22
C GLU A 201 -10.98 22.59 -6.01
N VAL A 202 -11.65 23.09 -4.97
CA VAL A 202 -12.02 22.29 -3.79
C VAL A 202 -13.52 22.07 -3.83
N ILE A 203 -13.90 20.79 -3.88
CA ILE A 203 -15.29 20.32 -3.86
C ILE A 203 -15.57 19.74 -2.47
N GLN A 204 -16.75 20.01 -1.93
CA GLN A 204 -17.16 19.53 -0.62
C GLN A 204 -18.49 18.79 -0.73
N PHE A 205 -18.48 17.53 -0.33
CA PHE A 205 -19.68 16.74 -0.13
C PHE A 205 -20.17 16.92 1.30
N VAL A 206 -21.47 17.15 1.45
CA VAL A 206 -22.12 17.37 2.76
C VAL A 206 -23.23 16.35 2.91
N SER A 207 -23.18 15.60 4.00
CA SER A 207 -24.13 14.55 4.33
C SER A 207 -25.02 15.00 5.47
N ARG A 208 -26.28 15.28 5.18
CA ARG A 208 -27.29 15.67 6.21
C ARG A 208 -28.04 14.48 6.80
N ASN A 209 -27.91 13.32 6.17
CA ASN A 209 -28.52 12.06 6.54
C ASN A 209 -27.69 10.90 5.98
N GLU A 210 -28.03 9.68 6.39
CA GLU A 210 -27.30 8.48 6.00
C GLU A 210 -27.40 8.16 4.50
N ASP A 211 -28.51 8.49 3.83
CA ASP A 211 -28.65 8.26 2.38
C ASP A 211 -27.69 9.18 1.58
N GLU A 212 -27.61 10.46 1.95
CA GLU A 212 -26.62 11.41 1.39
C GLU A 212 -25.18 10.96 1.67
N GLU A 213 -24.90 10.43 2.87
CA GLU A 213 -23.60 9.84 3.20
C GLU A 213 -23.25 8.63 2.33
N ILE A 214 -24.18 7.71 2.13
CA ILE A 214 -23.98 6.55 1.25
C ILE A 214 -23.62 7.02 -0.16
N ASP A 215 -24.37 7.96 -0.72
CA ASP A 215 -24.10 8.50 -2.06
C ASP A 215 -22.73 9.19 -2.13
N ASN A 216 -22.37 9.98 -1.13
CA ASN A 216 -21.08 10.66 -1.05
C ASN A 216 -19.91 9.67 -0.92
N LEU A 217 -20.06 8.61 -0.12
CA LEU A 217 -19.05 7.57 0.04
C LEU A 217 -18.90 6.71 -1.23
N LEU A 218 -19.98 6.45 -1.96
CA LEU A 218 -19.92 5.79 -3.27
C LEU A 218 -19.14 6.63 -4.28
N ASN A 219 -19.39 7.95 -4.29
CA ASN A 219 -18.63 8.88 -5.11
C ASN A 219 -17.15 8.88 -4.72
N PHE A 220 -16.84 8.90 -3.42
CA PHE A 220 -15.47 8.81 -2.93
C PHE A 220 -14.77 7.50 -3.35
N CYS A 221 -15.42 6.34 -3.17
CA CYS A 221 -14.88 5.05 -3.60
C CYS A 221 -14.55 5.05 -5.12
N ASN A 222 -15.44 5.65 -5.92
CA ASN A 222 -15.19 5.83 -7.35
C ASN A 222 -14.02 6.78 -7.63
N MET A 223 -13.87 7.86 -6.88
CA MET A 223 -12.73 8.77 -7.01
C MET A 223 -11.44 8.04 -6.70
N VAL A 224 -11.33 7.29 -5.60
CA VAL A 224 -10.12 6.51 -5.27
C VAL A 224 -9.69 5.62 -6.44
N ARG A 225 -10.63 4.94 -7.11
CA ARG A 225 -10.36 4.12 -8.29
C ARG A 225 -9.81 4.91 -9.50
N GLN A 226 -10.16 6.18 -9.61
CA GLN A 226 -9.82 7.04 -10.75
C GLN A 226 -8.54 7.86 -10.54
N HIS A 227 -7.89 7.75 -9.39
CA HIS A 227 -6.70 8.51 -9.04
C HIS A 227 -5.50 7.58 -8.82
N ASP A 228 -4.33 8.06 -9.20
CA ASP A 228 -3.07 7.32 -9.09
C ASP A 228 -2.42 7.53 -7.71
N ILE A 229 -2.62 8.73 -7.14
CA ILE A 229 -2.09 9.11 -5.83
C ILE A 229 -3.23 9.63 -4.97
N ILE A 230 -3.34 9.10 -3.76
CA ILE A 230 -4.30 9.50 -2.74
C ILE A 230 -3.50 10.16 -1.61
N SER A 231 -3.83 11.39 -1.27
CA SER A 231 -3.04 12.21 -0.35
C SER A 231 -3.92 13.04 0.58
N GLY A 232 -3.31 13.50 1.65
CA GLY A 232 -3.91 14.31 2.69
C GLY A 232 -2.97 14.40 3.88
N HIS A 233 -3.45 14.90 5.01
CA HIS A 233 -2.64 15.05 6.21
C HIS A 233 -3.17 14.16 7.33
N ASN A 234 -2.39 13.15 7.72
CA ASN A 234 -2.76 12.13 8.70
C ASN A 234 -3.89 11.19 8.25
N ILE A 235 -4.08 11.06 6.93
CA ILE A 235 -5.15 10.24 6.34
C ILE A 235 -5.02 8.76 6.67
N VAL A 236 -3.81 8.18 6.75
CA VAL A 236 -3.68 6.74 7.05
C VAL A 236 -4.02 6.41 8.49
N GLY A 237 -3.82 7.38 9.40
CA GLY A 237 -4.05 7.26 10.83
C GLY A 237 -5.45 7.65 11.27
N PHE A 238 -6.20 8.40 10.45
CA PHE A 238 -7.53 8.89 10.77
C PHE A 238 -8.54 8.69 9.62
N ASP A 239 -8.47 9.51 8.58
CA ASP A 239 -9.50 9.62 7.53
C ASP A 239 -9.78 8.28 6.84
N ASN A 240 -8.72 7.61 6.38
CA ASN A 240 -8.82 6.30 5.74
C ASN A 240 -9.45 5.27 6.69
N ARG A 241 -9.19 5.35 8.00
CA ARG A 241 -9.77 4.45 9.00
C ARG A 241 -11.26 4.69 9.17
N GLN A 242 -11.66 5.96 9.27
CA GLN A 242 -13.08 6.35 9.38
C GLN A 242 -13.85 5.92 8.13
N ILE A 243 -13.34 6.22 6.94
CA ILE A 243 -13.99 5.84 5.67
C ILE A 243 -14.08 4.31 5.56
N HIS A 244 -12.99 3.58 5.83
CA HIS A 244 -12.99 2.12 5.77
C HIS A 244 -14.02 1.52 6.73
N GLY A 245 -13.98 1.91 8.01
CA GLY A 245 -14.89 1.36 9.02
C GLY A 245 -16.34 1.74 8.77
N ARG A 246 -16.60 2.96 8.26
CA ARG A 246 -17.94 3.40 7.88
C ARG A 246 -18.49 2.62 6.69
N VAL A 247 -17.68 2.37 5.65
CA VAL A 247 -18.06 1.53 4.51
C VAL A 247 -18.30 0.07 4.95
N GLU A 248 -17.46 -0.51 5.81
CA GLU A 248 -17.69 -1.85 6.39
C GLU A 248 -19.04 -1.92 7.13
N LYS A 249 -19.36 -0.89 7.92
CA LYS A 249 -20.62 -0.81 8.67
C LYS A 249 -21.83 -0.69 7.75
N ILE A 250 -21.79 0.22 6.78
CA ILE A 250 -22.88 0.41 5.81
C ILE A 250 -23.15 -0.90 5.07
N LEU A 251 -22.11 -1.59 4.58
CA LEU A 251 -22.29 -2.90 3.97
C LEU A 251 -22.95 -3.89 4.94
N ARG A 252 -22.52 -3.96 6.19
CA ARG A 252 -23.10 -4.90 7.16
C ARG A 252 -24.56 -4.60 7.50
N GLU A 253 -24.93 -3.33 7.64
CA GLU A 253 -26.21 -2.90 8.25
C GLU A 253 -27.24 -2.44 7.21
N ARG A 254 -26.82 -2.14 5.98
CA ARG A 254 -27.67 -1.60 4.91
C ARG A 254 -27.62 -2.41 3.62
N THR A 255 -27.07 -3.62 3.61
CA THR A 255 -27.03 -4.48 2.40
C THR A 255 -28.39 -4.58 1.71
N ASP A 256 -29.49 -4.74 2.46
CA ASP A 256 -30.84 -4.88 1.87
C ASP A 256 -31.38 -3.60 1.21
N SER A 257 -30.80 -2.44 1.54
CA SER A 257 -31.19 -1.14 1.02
C SER A 257 -30.29 -0.65 -0.13
N LEU A 258 -29.16 -1.32 -0.35
CA LEU A 258 -28.22 -0.99 -1.41
C LEU A 258 -28.53 -1.76 -2.70
N SER A 259 -28.31 -1.11 -3.83
CA SER A 259 -28.33 -1.77 -5.13
C SER A 259 -27.14 -2.74 -5.24
N LYS A 260 -27.24 -3.73 -6.13
CA LYS A 260 -26.13 -4.67 -6.41
C LYS A 260 -24.85 -3.93 -6.82
N GLU A 261 -24.97 -2.87 -7.61
CA GLU A 261 -23.84 -2.08 -8.09
C GLU A 261 -23.16 -1.32 -6.94
N GLN A 262 -23.94 -0.78 -6.01
CA GLN A 262 -23.41 -0.09 -4.81
C GLN A 262 -22.67 -1.08 -3.89
N ILE A 263 -23.25 -2.26 -3.67
CA ILE A 263 -22.62 -3.32 -2.88
C ILE A 263 -21.28 -3.74 -3.50
N GLU A 264 -21.25 -3.97 -4.81
CA GLU A 264 -20.03 -4.36 -5.51
C GLU A 264 -18.97 -3.27 -5.46
N LEU A 265 -19.34 -1.99 -5.60
CA LEU A 265 -18.37 -0.89 -5.50
C LEU A 265 -17.75 -0.79 -4.09
N PHE A 266 -18.53 -0.91 -3.03
CA PHE A 266 -17.99 -0.91 -1.67
C PHE A 266 -17.13 -2.13 -1.39
N LYS A 267 -17.51 -3.32 -1.85
CA LYS A 267 -16.68 -4.52 -1.74
C LYS A 267 -15.38 -4.39 -2.53
N GLU A 268 -15.43 -3.83 -3.74
CA GLU A 268 -14.25 -3.55 -4.54
C GLU A 268 -13.32 -2.60 -3.80
N PHE A 269 -13.85 -1.51 -3.23
CA PHE A 269 -13.07 -0.58 -2.40
C PHE A 269 -12.39 -1.30 -1.22
N LEU A 270 -13.14 -2.06 -0.41
CA LEU A 270 -12.60 -2.74 0.77
C LEU A 270 -11.59 -3.85 0.45
N ASN A 271 -11.74 -4.53 -0.68
CA ASN A 271 -10.88 -5.68 -1.03
C ASN A 271 -9.69 -5.30 -1.91
N GLN A 272 -9.81 -4.26 -2.74
CA GLN A 272 -8.80 -3.91 -3.75
C GLN A 272 -8.16 -2.54 -3.52
N TYR A 273 -8.85 -1.57 -2.93
CA TYR A 273 -8.34 -0.20 -2.84
C TYR A 273 -8.11 0.28 -1.42
N SER A 274 -8.51 -0.49 -0.39
CA SER A 274 -8.39 -0.12 1.01
C SER A 274 -7.85 -1.29 1.81
N ARG A 275 -6.79 -1.08 2.59
CA ARG A 275 -6.16 -2.19 3.34
C ARG A 275 -5.79 -1.79 4.75
N LYS A 276 -6.20 -2.65 5.69
CA LYS A 276 -5.72 -2.67 7.08
C LYS A 276 -4.25 -3.05 7.12
N ASP A 277 -3.44 -2.19 7.72
CA ASP A 277 -2.03 -2.44 7.98
C ASP A 277 -1.68 -1.99 9.41
N ARG A 278 -0.48 -2.36 9.88
CA ARG A 278 0.05 -1.93 11.16
C ARG A 278 1.26 -1.06 10.90
N SER A 279 1.19 0.20 11.34
CA SER A 279 2.37 1.04 11.41
C SER A 279 3.02 0.90 12.78
N PHE A 280 4.35 0.79 12.80
CA PHE A 280 5.15 0.86 14.01
C PHE A 280 5.95 2.16 13.97
N HIS A 281 5.45 3.20 14.64
CA HIS A 281 6.21 4.42 14.85
C HIS A 281 6.71 4.46 16.29
N PHE A 282 8.04 4.52 16.46
CA PHE A 282 8.70 4.60 17.78
C PHE A 282 8.30 3.47 18.76
N GLY A 283 8.03 2.26 18.24
CA GLY A 283 7.72 1.08 19.06
C GLY A 283 6.25 0.98 19.52
N VAL A 284 5.39 1.93 19.16
CA VAL A 284 3.93 1.82 19.40
C VAL A 284 3.26 1.45 18.08
N GLY A 285 2.55 0.32 18.08
CA GLY A 285 1.76 -0.12 16.94
C GLY A 285 0.45 0.66 16.85
N SER A 286 0.16 1.26 15.71
CA SER A 286 -1.15 1.84 15.39
C SER A 286 -1.72 1.17 14.15
N GLU A 287 -2.99 0.79 14.21
CA GLU A 287 -3.71 0.37 13.01
C GLU A 287 -3.83 1.56 12.06
N ILE A 288 -3.46 1.32 10.81
CA ILE A 288 -3.58 2.29 9.73
C ILE A 288 -4.38 1.67 8.59
N ILE A 289 -4.99 2.51 7.75
CA ILE A 289 -5.53 2.08 6.47
C ILE A 289 -4.73 2.75 5.36
N ASN A 290 -4.21 1.97 4.42
CA ASN A 290 -3.67 2.50 3.17
C ASN A 290 -4.73 2.41 2.08
N LEU A 291 -4.82 3.47 1.26
CA LEU A 291 -5.56 3.45 0.01
C LEU A 291 -4.62 3.25 -1.19
N TYR A 292 -5.05 2.48 -2.18
CA TYR A 292 -4.28 2.20 -3.40
C TYR A 292 -4.89 2.93 -4.60
N PRO A 293 -4.11 3.23 -5.66
CA PRO A 293 -2.77 2.71 -6.01
C PRO A 293 -1.61 3.15 -5.12
N SER A 294 -1.65 4.37 -4.57
CA SER A 294 -0.57 4.92 -3.75
C SER A 294 -1.11 5.91 -2.72
N THR A 295 -0.81 5.69 -1.44
CA THR A 295 -1.12 6.65 -0.38
C THR A 295 0.08 7.50 -0.01
N PHE A 296 -0.09 8.82 -0.08
CA PHE A 296 0.91 9.83 0.25
C PHE A 296 0.41 10.64 1.44
N ASP A 297 0.69 10.16 2.65
CA ASP A 297 0.34 10.88 3.87
C ASP A 297 1.40 11.93 4.21
N THR A 298 1.00 13.21 4.10
CA THR A 298 1.90 14.34 4.36
C THR A 298 2.34 14.43 5.82
N TYR A 299 1.56 13.92 6.78
CA TYR A 299 1.95 13.87 8.19
C TYR A 299 3.19 12.96 8.37
N LEU A 300 3.16 11.77 7.75
CA LEU A 300 4.30 10.85 7.76
C LEU A 300 5.49 11.40 6.98
N GLY A 301 5.23 12.02 5.83
CA GLY A 301 6.27 12.67 5.03
C GLY A 301 7.03 13.73 5.81
N VAL A 302 6.30 14.63 6.50
CA VAL A 302 6.92 15.70 7.28
C VAL A 302 7.72 15.15 8.46
N ARG A 303 7.22 14.13 9.16
CA ARG A 303 7.96 13.48 10.25
C ARG A 303 9.27 12.84 9.78
N LYS A 304 9.30 12.32 8.54
CA LYS A 304 10.48 11.71 7.96
C LYS A 304 11.53 12.75 7.53
N PHE A 305 11.12 13.81 6.84
CA PHE A 305 12.03 14.77 6.24
C PHE A 305 12.35 15.98 7.12
N TYR A 306 11.47 16.29 8.08
CA TYR A 306 11.63 17.40 9.02
C TYR A 306 11.50 16.91 10.48
N PRO A 307 12.31 15.93 10.91
CA PRO A 307 12.15 15.29 12.23
C PRO A 307 12.43 16.23 13.41
N TYR A 308 12.96 17.43 13.15
CA TYR A 308 13.32 18.45 14.13
C TYR A 308 12.19 19.44 14.44
N LEU A 309 11.00 19.30 13.83
CA LEU A 309 9.85 20.14 14.15
C LEU A 309 9.21 19.68 15.48
N ASP A 310 8.78 20.65 16.30
CA ASP A 310 8.10 20.39 17.57
C ASP A 310 6.62 20.01 17.41
N ASP A 311 6.00 20.41 16.30
CA ASP A 311 4.60 20.13 15.98
C ASP A 311 4.45 19.74 14.50
N PHE A 312 3.84 18.58 14.27
CA PHE A 312 3.60 18.01 12.94
C PHE A 312 2.18 18.22 12.43
N GLY A 313 1.32 18.89 13.19
CA GLY A 313 -0.04 19.20 12.75
C GLY A 313 -0.09 20.18 11.59
N LEU A 314 -1.11 20.06 10.75
CA LEU A 314 -1.30 20.88 9.53
C LEU A 314 -1.29 22.40 9.81
N LYS A 315 -1.71 22.83 11.00
CA LYS A 315 -1.68 24.24 11.43
C LYS A 315 -0.26 24.81 11.49
N SER A 316 0.72 23.98 11.84
CA SER A 316 2.12 24.38 12.07
C SER A 316 2.96 24.09 10.83
N VAL A 317 2.70 22.95 10.18
CA VAL A 317 3.44 22.50 9.00
C VAL A 317 3.16 23.36 7.77
N ALA A 318 1.90 23.71 7.50
CA ALA A 318 1.56 24.47 6.29
C ALA A 318 2.29 25.83 6.23
N PRO A 319 2.29 26.68 7.29
CA PRO A 319 3.08 27.91 7.30
C PRO A 319 4.60 27.67 7.20
N PHE A 320 5.12 26.62 7.84
CA PHE A 320 6.53 26.24 7.76
C PHE A 320 6.96 25.95 6.32
N LEU A 321 6.11 25.27 5.54
CA LEU A 321 6.31 25.00 4.10
C LEU A 321 5.94 26.18 3.19
N GLY A 322 5.63 27.35 3.76
CA GLY A 322 5.29 28.56 3.00
C GLY A 322 3.86 28.61 2.47
N VAL A 323 2.99 27.66 2.84
CA VAL A 323 1.57 27.65 2.48
C VAL A 323 0.80 28.53 3.46
N LYS A 324 0.40 29.72 3.00
CA LYS A 324 -0.36 30.70 3.79
C LYS A 324 -1.78 30.85 3.24
N ILE A 325 -2.77 30.46 4.06
CA ILE A 325 -4.20 30.63 3.78
C ILE A 325 -4.69 31.87 4.51
N GLU A 326 -5.11 32.89 3.77
CA GLU A 326 -5.62 34.13 4.34
C GLU A 326 -6.98 33.89 5.00
N GLY A 327 -7.16 34.40 6.22
CA GLY A 327 -8.39 34.22 6.98
C GLY A 327 -8.69 32.77 7.35
N ARG A 328 -7.65 31.94 7.52
CA ARG A 328 -7.77 30.53 7.94
C ARG A 328 -8.63 30.42 9.20
N VAL A 329 -9.63 29.56 9.12
CA VAL A 329 -10.49 29.22 10.26
C VAL A 329 -9.79 28.15 11.08
N TYR A 330 -9.99 28.19 12.40
CA TYR A 330 -9.56 27.14 13.32
C TYR A 330 -10.76 26.69 14.13
N LEU A 331 -10.95 25.36 14.19
CA LEU A 331 -12.00 24.72 14.96
C LEU A 331 -11.40 23.68 15.91
N MET A 332 -11.93 23.63 17.12
CA MET A 332 -11.77 22.49 18.02
C MET A 332 -12.77 21.39 17.62
N PRO A 333 -12.52 20.11 17.93
CA PRO A 333 -13.47 19.02 17.62
C PRO A 333 -14.89 19.29 18.12
N SER A 334 -15.03 19.88 19.31
CA SER A 334 -16.34 20.23 19.89
C SER A 334 -17.11 21.33 19.12
N GLN A 335 -16.45 22.02 18.20
CA GLN A 335 -17.01 23.12 17.39
C GLN A 335 -17.42 22.67 15.98
N ILE A 336 -17.07 21.45 15.56
CA ILE A 336 -17.42 20.92 14.24
C ILE A 336 -18.93 20.71 14.16
N ARG A 337 -19.57 21.32 13.16
CA ARG A 337 -21.02 21.26 12.89
C ARG A 337 -21.25 21.27 11.38
N ILE A 338 -22.44 20.89 10.92
CA ILE A 338 -22.83 21.10 9.53
C ILE A 338 -23.23 22.58 9.35
N ASP A 339 -22.24 23.45 9.20
CA ASP A 339 -22.42 24.90 9.02
C ASP A 339 -21.36 25.53 8.09
N ASP A 340 -21.60 26.77 7.67
CA ASP A 340 -20.70 27.51 6.77
C ASP A 340 -19.29 27.69 7.33
N ARG A 341 -19.16 27.72 8.68
CA ARG A 341 -17.87 27.89 9.34
C ARG A 341 -17.01 26.63 9.21
N THR A 342 -17.63 25.46 9.37
CA THR A 342 -16.97 24.16 9.21
C THR A 342 -16.66 23.88 7.74
N LEU A 343 -17.56 24.24 6.82
CA LEU A 343 -17.27 24.19 5.39
C LEU A 343 -16.06 25.06 5.02
N LYS A 344 -15.96 26.28 5.57
CA LYS A 344 -14.78 27.14 5.36
C LYS A 344 -13.51 26.62 6.04
N TYR A 345 -13.62 25.80 7.09
CA TYR A 345 -12.47 25.19 7.77
C TYR A 345 -11.90 24.01 6.98
N ASN A 346 -12.79 23.15 6.47
CA ASN A 346 -12.44 21.96 5.69
C ASN A 346 -11.94 22.31 4.27
N LYS A 347 -12.44 23.41 3.68
CA LYS A 347 -11.92 23.98 2.43
C LYS A 347 -10.56 24.66 2.63
#